data_AF-A0A0R0APH2-F1
#
_entry.id   AF-A0A0R0APH2-F1
#
_cell.length_a   1.000
_cell.length_b   1.000
_cell.length_c   1.000
_cell.angle_alpha   90.00
_cell.angle_beta   90.00
_cell.angle_gamma   90.00
#
_symmetry.space_group_name_H-M   'P 1'
#
loop_
_entity.id
_entity.type
_entity.pdbx_description
1 polymer ?
#
loop_
_entity_poly.entity_id
_entity_poly.type
_entity_poly.pdbx_seq_one_letter_code
_entity_poly.pdbx_strand_id
1 'polypeptide(L)'
;MAGWRWAATALCLAAAVAGPVQWASPPVRERLAFQAIADDRFSQLRRLVMAFVEARPHQGSRFVETRPGASLQIHCKGVPVLWLERRSQYLLLQASVDARQRAPDVAQLRALLQWQLEPLDDLEQVLAGVPEPVLMDRVLRVVAGEVPDGARCGRP
;
A
#
# COMPACT_ATOMS: atom_id res chain seq x y z
N MET A 1 1.35 47.34 -23.86
CA MET A 1 1.49 45.99 -24.44
C MET A 1 2.49 45.07 -23.71
N ALA A 2 3.16 45.49 -22.63
CA ALA A 2 4.12 44.65 -21.90
C ALA A 2 3.54 43.88 -20.70
N GLY A 3 2.47 44.39 -20.04
CA GLY A 3 1.90 43.76 -18.84
C GLY A 3 1.19 42.43 -19.08
N TRP A 4 0.60 42.23 -20.26
CA TRP A 4 -0.16 41.02 -20.57
C TRP A 4 0.73 39.78 -20.79
N ARG A 5 1.96 40.00 -21.27
CA ARG A 5 2.94 38.95 -21.55
C ARG A 5 3.48 38.32 -20.26
N TRP A 6 3.63 39.11 -19.19
CA TRP A 6 4.10 38.63 -17.88
C TRP A 6 3.05 37.80 -17.14
N ALA A 7 1.77 38.15 -17.29
CA ALA A 7 0.68 37.36 -16.71
C ALA A 7 0.61 35.95 -17.33
N ALA A 8 0.82 35.84 -18.65
CA ALA A 8 0.81 34.56 -19.35
C ALA A 8 1.98 33.65 -18.95
N THR A 9 3.20 34.19 -18.82
CA THR A 9 4.37 33.40 -18.39
C THR A 9 4.29 32.97 -16.93
N ALA A 10 3.73 33.79 -16.03
CA ALA A 10 3.52 33.41 -14.64
C ALA A 10 2.50 32.26 -14.51
N LEU A 11 1.42 32.28 -15.32
CA LEU A 11 0.42 31.20 -15.32
C LEU A 11 0.97 29.88 -15.86
N CYS A 12 1.80 29.91 -16.91
CA CYS A 12 2.44 28.71 -17.46
C CYS A 12 3.46 28.08 -16.50
N LEU A 13 4.19 28.90 -15.73
CA LEU A 13 5.12 28.39 -14.71
C LEU A 13 4.37 27.78 -13.51
N ALA A 14 3.23 28.34 -13.10
CA ALA A 14 2.39 27.74 -12.07
C ALA A 14 1.79 26.39 -12.50
N ALA A 15 1.41 26.25 -13.77
CA ALA A 15 0.93 24.98 -14.33
C ALA A 15 2.04 23.92 -14.47
N ALA A 16 3.29 24.34 -14.72
CA ALA A 16 4.41 23.42 -14.89
C ALA A 16 4.97 22.87 -13.56
N VAL A 17 4.73 23.54 -12.44
CA VAL A 17 5.15 23.08 -11.09
C VAL A 17 4.07 22.20 -10.42
N ALA A 18 2.85 22.22 -10.94
CA ALA A 18 1.89 21.16 -10.68
C ALA A 18 2.25 19.94 -11.53
N GLY A 19 3.32 19.23 -11.15
CA GLY A 19 3.48 17.84 -11.57
C GLY A 19 2.16 17.12 -11.34
N PRO A 20 1.76 16.13 -12.17
CA PRO A 20 0.46 15.51 -12.06
C PRO A 20 0.37 14.85 -10.69
N VAL A 21 -0.19 15.58 -9.74
CA VAL A 21 -0.91 15.03 -8.61
C VAL A 21 -2.22 14.54 -9.22
N GLN A 22 -2.10 13.56 -10.13
CA GLN A 22 -3.16 12.61 -10.34
C GLN A 22 -3.39 12.06 -8.95
N TRP A 23 -4.46 12.53 -8.30
CA TRP A 23 -5.04 11.84 -7.17
C TRP A 23 -5.28 10.42 -7.65
N ALA A 24 -4.29 9.55 -7.41
CA ALA A 24 -4.48 8.13 -7.48
C ALA A 24 -5.64 7.89 -6.52
N SER A 25 -6.80 7.54 -7.07
CA SER A 25 -7.94 7.14 -6.27
C SER A 25 -7.41 6.15 -5.23
N PRO A 26 -7.75 6.31 -3.93
CA PRO A 26 -7.17 5.49 -2.89
C PRO A 26 -7.30 4.04 -3.31
N PRO A 27 -6.18 3.30 -3.38
CA PRO A 27 -6.19 1.96 -3.95
C PRO A 27 -7.26 1.12 -3.28
N VAL A 28 -8.03 0.40 -4.10
CA VAL A 28 -8.94 -0.59 -3.54
C VAL A 28 -8.10 -1.60 -2.76
N ARG A 29 -8.52 -1.90 -1.53
CA ARG A 29 -7.75 -2.69 -0.58
C ARG A 29 -8.38 -4.08 -0.42
N GLU A 30 -7.61 -5.09 -0.76
CA GLU A 30 -7.86 -6.46 -0.31
C GLU A 30 -7.46 -6.53 1.18
N ARG A 31 -8.31 -7.09 2.03
CA ARG A 31 -8.15 -7.11 3.50
C ARG A 31 -8.24 -8.53 4.00
N LEU A 32 -7.39 -8.88 4.96
CA LEU A 32 -7.39 -10.18 5.64
C LEU A 32 -7.09 -9.96 7.12
N ALA A 33 -7.87 -10.60 7.97
CA ALA A 33 -7.64 -10.61 9.41
C ALA A 33 -6.99 -11.92 9.87
N PHE A 34 -6.13 -11.77 10.87
CA PHE A 34 -5.36 -12.83 11.49
C PHE A 34 -5.58 -12.77 13.00
N GLN A 35 -5.31 -13.88 13.67
CA GLN A 35 -5.28 -13.94 15.13
C GLN A 35 -4.41 -12.82 15.71
N ALA A 36 -4.81 -12.31 16.88
CA ALA A 36 -4.03 -11.29 17.58
C ALA A 36 -2.62 -11.80 17.89
N ILE A 37 -1.65 -10.88 17.88
CA ILE A 37 -0.27 -11.17 18.23
C ILE A 37 0.23 -10.26 19.33
N ALA A 38 1.18 -10.76 20.12
CA ALA A 38 1.83 -10.00 21.17
C ALA A 38 2.68 -8.83 20.62
N ASP A 39 2.90 -7.82 21.46
CA ASP A 39 3.56 -6.56 21.11
C ASP A 39 5.02 -6.76 20.65
N ASP A 40 5.71 -7.73 21.25
CA ASP A 40 7.07 -8.11 20.89
C ASP A 40 7.12 -8.79 19.51
N ARG A 41 6.17 -9.69 19.22
CA ARG A 41 6.02 -10.33 17.90
C ARG A 41 5.66 -9.30 16.83
N PHE A 42 4.77 -8.35 17.12
CA PHE A 42 4.48 -7.25 16.19
C PHE A 42 5.71 -6.37 15.95
N SER A 43 6.48 -6.08 17.00
CA SER A 43 7.73 -5.33 16.88
C SER A 43 8.77 -6.05 16.03
N GLN A 44 8.84 -7.39 16.12
CA GLN A 44 9.70 -8.21 15.26
C GLN A 44 9.25 -8.17 13.79
N LEU A 45 7.95 -8.33 13.52
CA LEU A 45 7.40 -8.20 12.16
C LEU A 45 7.68 -6.82 11.58
N ARG A 46 7.50 -5.76 12.37
CA ARG A 46 7.82 -4.39 11.96
C ARG A 46 9.28 -4.25 11.51
N ARG A 47 10.23 -4.77 12.30
CA ARG A 47 11.65 -4.76 11.93
C ARG A 47 11.94 -5.56 10.66
N LEU A 48 11.31 -6.71 10.50
CA LEU A 48 11.44 -7.53 9.28
C LEU A 48 10.95 -6.78 8.05
N VAL A 49 9.78 -6.15 8.14
CA VAL A 49 9.19 -5.37 7.05
C VAL A 49 10.06 -4.15 6.71
N MET A 50 10.58 -3.45 7.72
CA MET A 50 11.50 -2.34 7.53
C MET A 50 12.79 -2.79 6.83
N ALA A 51 13.43 -3.85 7.33
CA ALA A 51 14.64 -4.42 6.73
C ALA A 51 14.42 -4.89 5.28
N PHE A 52 13.24 -5.43 4.98
CA PHE A 52 12.86 -5.81 3.61
C PHE A 52 12.91 -4.62 2.64
N VAL A 53 12.38 -3.45 3.06
CA VAL A 53 12.38 -2.23 2.25
C VAL A 53 13.80 -1.64 2.16
N GLU A 54 14.51 -1.59 3.27
CA GLU A 54 15.88 -1.04 3.34
C GLU A 54 16.89 -1.83 2.50
N ALA A 55 16.69 -3.14 2.36
CA ALA A 55 17.51 -3.97 1.47
C ALA A 55 17.33 -3.65 -0.03
N ARG A 56 16.36 -2.79 -0.39
CA ARG A 56 15.96 -2.48 -1.79
C ARG A 56 15.84 -0.97 -2.04
N PRO A 57 16.88 -0.16 -1.75
CA PRO A 57 16.78 1.31 -1.73
C PRO A 57 16.44 1.94 -3.09
N HIS A 58 16.76 1.26 -4.21
CA HIS A 58 16.54 1.78 -5.56
C HIS A 58 15.23 1.32 -6.22
N GLN A 59 14.36 0.65 -5.48
CA GLN A 59 13.11 0.13 -6.05
C GLN A 59 11.92 1.09 -5.89
N GLY A 60 12.09 2.25 -5.24
CA GLY A 60 11.01 3.23 -5.05
C GLY A 60 10.01 2.89 -3.94
N SER A 61 10.24 1.80 -3.22
CA SER A 61 9.48 1.40 -2.04
C SER A 61 9.94 2.17 -0.80
N ARG A 62 9.01 2.56 0.07
CA ARG A 62 9.29 3.26 1.33
C ARG A 62 8.48 2.67 2.47
N PHE A 63 9.11 2.47 3.61
CA PHE A 63 8.47 2.12 4.86
C PHE A 63 7.90 3.36 5.54
N VAL A 64 6.65 3.30 6.02
CA VAL A 64 5.99 4.39 6.72
C VAL A 64 5.31 3.85 7.97
N GLU A 65 5.74 4.31 9.15
CA GLU A 65 5.05 4.03 10.40
C GLU A 65 3.93 5.05 10.58
N THR A 66 2.67 4.58 10.64
CA THR A 66 1.50 5.47 10.73
C THR A 66 1.01 5.65 12.16
N ARG A 67 1.14 4.60 12.99
CA ARG A 67 0.95 4.70 14.44
C ARG A 67 2.07 3.91 15.12
N PRO A 68 2.88 4.55 15.98
CA PRO A 68 3.99 3.88 16.64
C PRO A 68 3.56 2.57 17.32
N GLY A 69 4.18 1.46 16.95
CA GLY A 69 3.91 0.14 17.54
C GLY A 69 2.51 -0.44 17.28
N ALA A 70 1.73 0.16 16.38
CA ALA A 70 0.36 -0.28 16.09
C ALA A 70 0.04 -0.36 14.60
N SER A 71 0.62 0.49 13.74
CA SER A 71 0.37 0.40 12.30
C SER A 71 1.53 0.88 11.44
N LEU A 72 1.78 0.14 10.37
CA LEU A 72 2.81 0.43 9.38
C LEU A 72 2.25 0.27 7.96
N GLN A 73 2.93 0.88 7.00
CA GLN A 73 2.62 0.82 5.59
C GLN A 73 3.89 0.69 4.75
N ILE A 74 3.73 0.13 3.56
CA ILE A 74 4.73 0.23 2.49
C ILE A 74 4.12 1.03 1.36
N HIS A 75 4.84 2.05 0.92
CA HIS A 75 4.46 2.91 -0.20
C HIS A 75 5.35 2.59 -1.39
N CYS A 76 4.78 2.52 -2.58
CA CYS A 76 5.49 2.54 -3.84
C CYS A 76 5.34 3.92 -4.48
N LYS A 77 6.44 4.67 -4.63
CA LYS A 77 6.42 6.03 -5.24
C LYS A 77 5.33 6.95 -4.62
N GLY A 78 5.13 6.85 -3.30
CA GLY A 78 4.14 7.63 -2.56
C GLY A 78 2.71 7.06 -2.54
N VAL A 79 2.45 5.97 -3.28
CA VAL A 79 1.16 5.26 -3.26
C VAL A 79 1.25 4.08 -2.30
N PRO A 80 0.37 3.96 -1.29
CA PRO A 80 0.41 2.84 -0.36
C PRO A 80 0.01 1.54 -1.05
N VAL A 81 0.79 0.47 -0.86
CA VAL A 81 0.59 -0.84 -1.48
C VAL A 81 0.39 -1.97 -0.47
N LEU A 82 0.82 -1.77 0.78
CA LEU A 82 0.66 -2.70 1.89
C LEU A 82 0.39 -1.95 3.19
N TRP A 83 -0.50 -2.47 4.04
CA TRP A 83 -0.78 -2.00 5.38
C TRP A 83 -0.74 -3.17 6.33
N LEU A 84 -0.14 -2.98 7.49
CA LEU A 84 -0.22 -3.91 8.61
C LEU A 84 -0.60 -3.15 9.86
N GLU A 85 -1.66 -3.59 10.50
CA GLU A 85 -2.26 -2.88 11.63
C GLU A 85 -2.67 -3.85 12.73
N ARG A 86 -2.17 -3.60 13.93
CA ARG A 86 -2.54 -4.31 15.15
C ARG A 86 -3.82 -3.70 15.70
N ARG A 87 -4.86 -4.53 15.84
CA ARG A 87 -6.08 -4.22 16.59
C ARG A 87 -6.05 -4.95 17.93
N SER A 88 -6.99 -4.64 18.81
CA SER A 88 -7.08 -5.28 20.13
C SER A 88 -7.39 -6.78 20.05
N GLN A 89 -8.23 -7.19 19.08
CA GLN A 89 -8.71 -8.56 18.94
C GLN A 89 -8.09 -9.33 17.79
N TYR A 90 -7.46 -8.65 16.83
CA TYR A 90 -6.91 -9.28 15.63
C TYR A 90 -5.80 -8.44 15.02
N LEU A 91 -5.06 -9.04 14.09
CA LEU A 91 -4.09 -8.36 13.24
C LEU A 91 -4.67 -8.20 11.83
N LEU A 92 -4.61 -6.99 11.28
CA LEU A 92 -5.17 -6.66 9.99
C LEU A 92 -4.06 -6.45 8.96
N LEU A 93 -4.04 -7.28 7.93
CA LEU A 93 -3.16 -7.14 6.76
C LEU A 93 -4.00 -6.66 5.59
N GLN A 94 -3.55 -5.61 4.91
CA GLN A 94 -4.22 -5.08 3.74
C GLN A 94 -3.21 -4.88 2.62
N ALA A 95 -3.65 -5.00 1.38
CA ALA A 95 -2.83 -4.65 0.23
C ALA A 95 -3.67 -4.05 -0.87
N SER A 96 -3.04 -3.24 -1.72
CA SER A 96 -3.71 -2.70 -2.88
C SER A 96 -4.01 -3.84 -3.84
N VAL A 97 -5.19 -3.82 -4.48
CA VAL A 97 -5.53 -4.76 -5.56
C VAL A 97 -4.52 -4.70 -6.70
N ASP A 98 -3.95 -3.51 -6.96
CA ASP A 98 -2.93 -3.28 -8.00
C ASP A 98 -1.50 -3.63 -7.54
N ALA A 99 -1.30 -4.08 -6.29
CA ALA A 99 0.04 -4.28 -5.71
C ALA A 99 0.90 -5.27 -6.50
N ARG A 100 0.30 -6.30 -7.14
CA ARG A 100 1.06 -7.25 -7.98
C ARG A 100 1.69 -6.60 -9.20
N GLN A 101 1.04 -5.59 -9.79
CA GLN A 101 1.58 -4.84 -10.92
C GLN A 101 2.47 -3.69 -10.43
N ARG A 102 2.01 -2.96 -9.41
CA ARG A 102 2.68 -1.76 -8.90
C ARG A 102 3.94 -2.07 -8.11
N ALA A 103 3.97 -3.14 -7.32
CA ALA A 103 5.10 -3.48 -6.46
C ALA A 103 5.16 -5.02 -6.24
N PRO A 104 5.63 -5.79 -7.24
CA PRO A 104 5.63 -7.26 -7.21
C PRO A 104 6.32 -7.84 -5.97
N ASP A 105 7.48 -7.28 -5.61
CA ASP A 105 8.25 -7.69 -4.43
C ASP A 105 7.43 -7.51 -3.12
N VAL A 106 6.65 -6.43 -3.03
CA VAL A 106 5.78 -6.16 -1.86
C VAL A 106 4.57 -7.10 -1.85
N ALA A 107 4.03 -7.46 -3.01
CA ALA A 107 3.01 -8.49 -3.10
C ALA A 107 3.52 -9.87 -2.68
N GLN A 108 4.79 -10.19 -2.98
CA GLN A 108 5.44 -11.39 -2.48
C GLN A 108 5.66 -11.34 -0.96
N LEU A 109 6.07 -10.20 -0.40
CA LEU A 109 6.15 -10.01 1.05
C LEU A 109 4.79 -10.25 1.72
N ARG A 110 3.69 -9.74 1.14
CA ARG A 110 2.34 -10.01 1.66
C ARG A 110 2.08 -11.52 1.77
N ALA A 111 2.38 -12.28 0.72
CA ALA A 111 2.21 -13.72 0.74
C ALA A 111 3.05 -14.37 1.86
N LEU A 112 4.31 -13.98 2.00
CA LEU A 112 5.17 -14.48 3.09
C LEU A 112 4.62 -14.15 4.48
N LEU A 113 4.01 -12.99 4.67
CA LEU A 113 3.36 -12.63 5.93
C LEU A 113 2.11 -13.48 6.16
N GLN A 114 1.27 -13.68 5.14
CA GLN A 114 0.09 -14.53 5.21
C GLN A 114 0.45 -15.96 5.64
N TRP A 115 1.54 -16.52 5.12
CA TRP A 115 2.02 -17.85 5.49
C TRP A 115 2.52 -17.97 6.95
N GLN A 116 2.96 -16.86 7.56
CA GLN A 116 3.54 -16.86 8.92
C GLN A 116 2.53 -16.50 10.02
N LEU A 117 1.32 -16.10 9.64
CA LEU A 117 0.28 -15.61 10.54
C LEU A 117 -0.89 -16.57 10.51
N GLU A 118 -1.50 -16.79 11.68
CA GLU A 118 -2.69 -17.63 11.79
C GLU A 118 -3.92 -16.84 11.34
N PRO A 119 -4.63 -17.24 10.28
CA PRO A 119 -5.82 -16.52 9.83
C PRO A 119 -6.96 -16.62 10.86
N LEU A 120 -7.85 -15.63 10.88
CA LEU A 120 -9.15 -15.81 11.53
C LEU A 120 -10.01 -16.76 10.69
N ASP A 121 -10.93 -17.48 11.34
CA ASP A 121 -11.93 -18.25 10.60
C ASP A 121 -12.89 -17.34 9.80
N ASP A 122 -13.64 -17.92 8.85
CA ASP A 122 -14.50 -17.16 7.95
C ASP A 122 -15.56 -16.33 8.71
N LEU A 123 -16.12 -16.89 9.79
CA LEU A 123 -17.12 -16.21 10.62
C LEU A 123 -16.49 -15.06 11.42
N GLU A 124 -15.34 -15.30 12.04
CA GLU A 124 -14.56 -14.32 12.78
C GLU A 124 -14.13 -13.14 11.89
N GLN A 125 -13.74 -13.40 10.64
CA GLN A 125 -13.42 -12.34 9.67
C GLN A 125 -14.64 -11.45 9.38
N VAL A 126 -15.80 -12.07 9.13
CA VAL A 126 -17.06 -11.34 8.89
C VAL A 126 -17.45 -10.52 10.12
N LEU A 127 -17.34 -11.09 11.33
CA LEU A 127 -17.59 -10.40 12.59
C LEU A 127 -16.61 -9.25 12.84
N ALA A 128 -15.37 -9.37 12.38
CA ALA A 128 -14.37 -8.30 12.40
C ALA A 128 -14.60 -7.20 11.35
N GLY A 129 -15.64 -7.33 10.51
CA GLY A 129 -15.94 -6.41 9.41
C GLY A 129 -14.93 -6.49 8.27
N VAL A 130 -14.17 -7.59 8.19
CA VAL A 130 -13.27 -7.89 7.09
C VAL A 130 -14.07 -8.72 6.09
N PRO A 131 -14.41 -8.17 4.91
CA PRO A 131 -15.14 -8.93 3.91
C PRO A 131 -14.31 -10.16 3.54
N GLU A 132 -14.96 -11.32 3.42
CA GLU A 132 -14.32 -12.50 2.86
C GLU A 132 -13.63 -12.12 1.53
N PRO A 133 -12.47 -12.73 1.21
CA PRO A 133 -11.82 -12.61 -0.08
C PRO A 133 -12.65 -13.35 -1.15
N VAL A 134 -13.90 -12.94 -1.34
CA VAL A 134 -14.77 -13.46 -2.39
C VAL A 134 -14.35 -12.89 -3.74
N LEU A 135 -14.71 -13.63 -4.78
CA LEU A 135 -14.48 -13.44 -6.23
C LEU A 135 -14.53 -11.98 -6.78
N MET A 136 -15.06 -11.01 -6.03
CA MET A 136 -14.94 -9.57 -6.29
C MET A 136 -13.50 -9.08 -6.43
N ASP A 137 -12.50 -9.72 -5.82
CA ASP A 137 -11.08 -9.37 -6.03
C ASP A 137 -10.64 -9.50 -7.50
N ARG A 138 -11.21 -10.45 -8.26
CA ARG A 138 -10.96 -10.53 -9.72
C ARG A 138 -11.60 -9.38 -10.47
N VAL A 139 -12.84 -9.01 -10.10
CA VAL A 139 -13.56 -7.90 -10.75
C VAL A 139 -12.86 -6.57 -10.45
N LEU A 140 -12.46 -6.34 -9.20
CA LEU A 140 -11.73 -5.14 -8.79
C LEU A 140 -10.37 -5.03 -9.48
N ARG A 141 -9.69 -6.17 -9.72
CA ARG A 141 -8.43 -6.19 -10.49
C ARG A 141 -8.63 -5.85 -11.96
N VAL A 142 -9.77 -6.22 -12.55
CA VAL A 142 -10.16 -5.80 -13.91
C VAL A 142 -10.48 -4.30 -13.95
N VAL A 143 -11.11 -3.76 -12.90
CA VAL A 143 -11.46 -2.33 -12.81
C VAL A 143 -10.25 -1.42 -12.55
N ALA A 144 -9.23 -1.92 -11.84
CA ALA A 144 -8.05 -1.13 -11.48
C ALA A 144 -7.18 -0.69 -12.68
N GLY A 145 -7.37 -1.30 -13.86
CA GLY A 145 -6.60 -1.00 -15.06
C GLY A 145 -5.12 -1.41 -14.94
N GLU A 146 -4.34 -1.13 -15.99
CA GLU A 146 -2.90 -1.35 -15.95
C GLU A 146 -2.18 -0.22 -15.22
N VAL A 147 -1.22 -0.58 -14.37
CA VAL A 147 -0.34 0.40 -13.72
C VAL A 147 0.76 0.83 -14.71
N PRO A 148 0.93 2.12 -15.02
CA PRO A 148 1.98 2.58 -15.92
C PRO A 148 3.38 2.22 -15.40
N ASP A 149 4.33 1.90 -16.28
CA ASP A 149 5.69 1.48 -15.87
C ASP A 149 6.39 2.50 -14.96
N GLY A 150 6.24 3.79 -15.26
CA GLY A 150 6.75 4.89 -14.43
C GLY A 150 6.17 4.93 -13.00
N ALA A 151 5.04 4.25 -12.75
CA ALA A 151 4.37 4.17 -11.45
C ALA A 151 4.65 2.85 -10.70
N ARG A 152 5.37 1.90 -11.32
CA ARG A 152 5.77 0.63 -10.71
C ARG A 152 7.06 0.76 -9.89
N CYS A 153 7.20 -0.09 -8.88
CA CYS A 153 8.37 -0.28 -8.04
C CYS A 153 8.93 -1.68 -8.24
N GLY A 154 10.24 -1.84 -8.03
CA GLY A 154 10.94 -3.09 -8.32
C GLY A 154 11.84 -2.99 -9.55
N ARG A 155 12.35 -4.14 -10.00
CA ARG A 155 13.11 -4.20 -11.26
C ARG A 155 12.14 -4.01 -12.45
N PRO A 156 12.55 -3.24 -13.48
CA PRO A 156 11.86 -3.24 -14.76
C PRO A 156 11.89 -4.62 -15.41
#